data_AF-A0A838R0L0-F1
#
_entry.id   AF-A0A838R0L0-F1
#
_cell.length_a   1.000
_cell.length_b   1.000
_cell.length_c   1.000
_cell.angle_alpha   90.00
_cell.angle_beta   90.00
_cell.angle_gamma   90.00
#
_symmetry.space_group_name_H-M   'P 1'
#
loop_
_entity.id
_entity.type
_entity.pdbx_description
1 polymer ?
#
loop_
_entity_poly.entity_id
_entity_poly.type
_entity_poly.pdbx_seq_one_letter_code
_entity_poly.pdbx_strand_id
1 'polypeptide(L)'
;MKVTDLRRKLAVTLTAVGLLAPGALYAANLNTNLVVNPGFENSGPEFGPEPTSNTILIHDWIGTPGFAYSHQPDVTTVPDYANGGPLAGGGLYYFYPGANGNDTIEEALTQDIDVSAGPTGSLIASGGATFNLSAYFSTYLTQADRGIVQADFLNGATVLGTALVTPPTAPALSTWTPFVKSGLIPVGTQTVRISSYGAADSGGSDGYTDNIDFRVTSAVVEPALRVTIDRDNGSMILSNLTGAAVNISAYSITSAFEGLEPANWRSITDNYDAGSPGPNQVDAAHSWTELTDPNANGDLTEQEPSAVGASLANGRSVNLSNGGAWIKNPVEDLVFSYTSGGQVLPGILTFVDNGGAPFAVGDLNADGAFNAADWTILRTNQHTSLSGKSLAEAYRLGDLTGDEMNNHPDFVAFKNLYDAANGVGSFAAMVASVPEPSTFVLLAAAGLFARPLGRFRADES
;
A
#
# COMPACT_ATOMS: atom_id res chain seq x y z
N MET A 1 2.11 -42.08 31.13
CA MET A 1 2.13 -41.34 29.86
C MET A 1 3.00 -40.11 30.09
N LYS A 2 4.19 -40.02 29.48
CA LYS A 2 5.27 -39.10 29.92
C LYS A 2 5.13 -37.72 29.27
N VAL A 3 5.26 -36.68 30.08
CA VAL A 3 5.18 -35.24 29.76
C VAL A 3 6.16 -34.78 28.65
N THR A 4 7.14 -35.61 28.28
CA THR A 4 8.10 -35.35 27.21
C THR A 4 7.49 -35.37 25.80
N ASP A 5 6.34 -36.02 25.61
CA ASP A 5 5.68 -36.12 24.31
C ASP A 5 4.85 -34.87 23.95
N LEU A 6 4.44 -34.09 24.96
CA LEU A 6 3.68 -32.86 24.73
C LEU A 6 4.57 -31.75 24.16
N ARG A 7 5.85 -31.67 24.55
CA ARG A 7 6.78 -30.66 24.02
C ARG A 7 7.17 -30.90 22.56
N ARG A 8 7.23 -32.17 22.13
CA ARG A 8 7.49 -32.52 20.72
C ARG A 8 6.28 -32.25 19.82
N LYS A 9 5.06 -32.43 20.35
CA LYS A 9 3.83 -32.08 19.62
C LYS A 9 3.53 -30.58 19.65
N LEU A 10 3.83 -29.87 20.74
CA LEU A 10 3.73 -28.40 20.76
C LEU A 10 4.76 -27.72 19.84
N ALA A 11 5.96 -28.30 19.69
CA ALA A 11 7.00 -27.78 18.79
C ALA A 11 6.72 -28.02 17.30
N VAL A 12 5.80 -28.93 16.95
CA VAL A 12 5.41 -29.20 15.55
C VAL A 12 4.14 -28.44 15.15
N THR A 13 3.37 -27.91 16.11
CA THR A 13 2.17 -27.10 15.83
C THR A 13 2.43 -25.60 15.95
N LEU A 14 3.56 -25.15 16.53
CA LEU A 14 3.91 -23.73 16.59
C LEU A 14 4.61 -23.20 15.33
N THR A 15 4.96 -24.05 14.37
CA THR A 15 5.60 -23.65 13.10
C THR A 15 4.58 -23.29 12.01
N ALA A 16 3.29 -23.44 12.27
CA ALA A 16 2.19 -23.05 11.37
C ALA A 16 1.59 -21.67 11.71
N VAL A 17 2.07 -21.01 12.76
CA VAL A 17 1.87 -19.56 12.91
C VAL A 17 3.07 -18.95 12.24
N GLY A 18 2.86 -18.43 11.03
CA GLY A 18 3.85 -17.64 10.31
C GLY A 18 4.42 -16.59 11.25
N LEU A 19 5.61 -16.85 11.78
CA LEU A 19 6.56 -15.80 12.04
C LEU A 19 6.79 -15.19 10.66
N LEU A 20 5.96 -14.19 10.32
CA LEU A 20 6.37 -13.15 9.41
C LEU A 20 7.80 -12.83 9.83
N ALA A 21 8.76 -13.18 8.97
CA ALA A 21 10.07 -12.58 9.07
C ALA A 21 9.80 -11.07 9.23
N PRO A 22 10.55 -10.36 10.09
CA PRO A 22 10.42 -8.92 10.20
C PRO A 22 10.97 -8.31 8.90
N GLY A 23 10.24 -8.47 7.80
CA GLY A 23 10.18 -7.51 6.74
C GLY A 23 9.66 -6.26 7.42
N ALA A 24 10.57 -5.39 7.77
CA ALA A 24 10.23 -4.07 8.25
C ALA A 24 9.14 -3.50 7.35
N LEU A 25 8.17 -2.84 7.99
CA LEU A 25 7.15 -1.97 7.39
C LEU A 25 7.82 -0.86 6.56
N TYR A 26 8.46 -1.24 5.46
CA TYR A 26 8.81 -0.33 4.39
C TYR A 26 7.71 -0.49 3.37
N ALA A 27 6.88 0.54 3.25
CA ALA A 27 5.95 0.64 2.14
C ALA A 27 6.72 0.38 0.84
N ALA A 28 6.21 -0.52 -0.01
CA ALA A 28 6.83 -0.84 -1.28
C ALA A 28 7.10 0.45 -2.08
N ASN A 29 8.36 0.67 -2.48
CA ASN A 29 8.75 1.84 -3.24
C ASN A 29 8.42 1.67 -4.72
N LEU A 30 7.92 2.74 -5.35
CA LEU A 30 7.69 2.75 -6.79
C LEU A 30 9.02 2.64 -7.56
N ASN A 31 8.97 1.95 -8.71
CA ASN A 31 10.06 1.79 -9.66
C ASN A 31 11.37 1.21 -9.07
N THR A 32 11.24 0.41 -8.01
CA THR A 32 12.33 -0.38 -7.44
C THR A 32 12.01 -1.86 -7.57
N ASN A 33 13.04 -2.71 -7.66
CA ASN A 33 12.81 -4.16 -7.55
C ASN A 33 12.41 -4.47 -6.12
N LEU A 34 11.19 -4.97 -5.95
CA LEU A 34 10.62 -5.32 -4.66
C LEU A 34 10.97 -6.74 -4.22
N VAL A 35 11.57 -7.55 -5.10
CA VAL A 35 12.03 -8.90 -4.77
C VAL A 35 13.30 -8.84 -3.94
N VAL A 36 13.28 -9.42 -2.75
CA VAL A 36 14.46 -9.63 -1.91
C VAL A 36 15.22 -10.86 -2.40
N ASN A 37 16.54 -10.74 -2.47
CA ASN A 37 17.43 -11.78 -2.99
C ASN A 37 17.03 -12.29 -4.40
N PRO A 38 16.90 -11.38 -5.38
CA PRO A 38 16.35 -11.70 -6.70
C PRO A 38 17.24 -12.62 -7.55
N GLY A 39 18.54 -12.65 -7.26
CA GLY A 39 19.53 -13.53 -7.89
C GLY A 39 19.96 -14.70 -7.01
N PHE A 40 19.25 -14.98 -5.91
CA PHE A 40 19.51 -16.15 -5.06
C PHE A 40 20.91 -16.20 -4.40
N GLU A 41 21.56 -15.05 -4.26
CA GLU A 41 22.90 -14.87 -3.69
C GLU A 41 22.97 -15.08 -2.18
N ASN A 42 21.88 -14.87 -1.45
CA ASN A 42 21.79 -15.27 -0.04
C ASN A 42 21.43 -16.75 0.08
N SER A 43 22.46 -17.59 0.00
CA SER A 43 22.39 -19.03 0.04
C SER A 43 23.49 -19.62 0.93
N GLY A 44 23.23 -20.80 1.49
CA GLY A 44 24.05 -21.39 2.55
C GLY A 44 24.46 -22.85 2.31
N PRO A 45 25.46 -23.35 3.04
CA PRO A 45 26.11 -24.65 2.80
C PRO A 45 25.26 -25.87 3.18
N GLU A 46 23.96 -25.66 3.46
CA GLU A 46 23.01 -26.74 3.67
C GLU A 46 22.76 -27.40 2.31
N PHE A 47 23.50 -28.47 2.04
CA PHE A 47 23.29 -29.29 0.85
C PHE A 47 21.86 -29.86 0.86
N GLY A 48 21.21 -29.85 -0.30
CA GLY A 48 19.87 -30.40 -0.46
C GLY A 48 19.79 -31.87 -0.05
N PRO A 49 18.57 -32.38 0.19
CA PRO A 49 18.36 -33.77 0.62
C PRO A 49 18.72 -34.79 -0.47
N GLU A 50 18.98 -34.34 -1.71
CA GLU A 50 19.47 -35.18 -2.79
C GLU A 50 20.99 -35.39 -2.67
N PRO A 51 21.45 -36.63 -2.39
CA PRO A 51 22.87 -36.93 -2.15
C PRO A 51 23.78 -36.76 -3.37
N THR A 52 23.24 -36.37 -4.54
CA THR A 52 23.96 -36.33 -5.82
C THR A 52 24.06 -34.94 -6.46
N SER A 53 23.31 -33.94 -6.00
CA SER A 53 23.37 -32.58 -6.55
C SER A 53 24.04 -31.67 -5.52
N ASN A 54 25.29 -31.28 -5.77
CA ASN A 54 26.06 -30.32 -4.97
C ASN A 54 25.41 -28.92 -5.04
N THR A 55 24.17 -28.80 -4.58
CA THR A 55 23.33 -27.59 -4.56
C THR A 55 23.36 -26.95 -3.18
N ILE A 56 22.96 -25.69 -3.10
CA ILE A 56 22.92 -24.93 -1.85
C ILE A 56 21.53 -24.38 -1.58
N LEU A 57 21.14 -24.33 -0.31
CA LEU A 57 19.82 -23.85 0.12
C LEU A 57 19.70 -22.32 -0.03
N ILE A 58 18.55 -21.86 -0.50
CA ILE A 58 18.17 -20.43 -0.58
C ILE A 58 17.46 -20.01 0.72
N HIS A 59 17.83 -18.86 1.31
CA HIS A 59 17.34 -18.46 2.64
C HIS A 59 16.22 -17.40 2.68
N ASP A 60 16.16 -16.47 1.72
CA ASP A 60 15.22 -15.31 1.75
C ASP A 60 13.87 -15.56 1.05
N TRP A 61 13.58 -16.82 0.78
CA TRP A 61 12.37 -17.26 0.13
C TRP A 61 11.69 -18.33 1.01
N ILE A 62 10.37 -18.38 0.95
CA ILE A 62 9.53 -19.30 1.74
C ILE A 62 8.78 -20.28 0.83
N GLY A 63 7.97 -21.17 1.41
CA GLY A 63 7.30 -22.24 0.67
C GLY A 63 8.11 -23.52 0.70
N THR A 64 8.16 -24.25 -0.42
CA THR A 64 9.04 -25.41 -0.55
C THR A 64 10.50 -24.93 -0.54
N PRO A 65 11.41 -25.59 0.20
CA PRO A 65 12.82 -25.23 0.16
C PRO A 65 13.38 -25.26 -1.27
N GLY A 66 13.87 -24.11 -1.72
CA GLY A 66 14.51 -23.94 -3.04
C GLY A 66 16.02 -24.07 -2.96
N PHE A 67 16.63 -24.53 -4.05
CA PHE A 67 18.07 -24.76 -4.15
C PHE A 67 18.66 -24.02 -5.33
N ALA A 68 19.94 -23.69 -5.22
CA ALA A 68 20.68 -23.02 -6.27
C ALA A 68 21.85 -23.84 -6.80
N TYR A 69 22.09 -23.69 -8.10
CA TYR A 69 23.35 -24.02 -8.78
C TYR A 69 24.18 -22.75 -8.94
N SER A 70 25.40 -22.87 -9.48
CA SER A 70 26.33 -21.74 -9.58
C SER A 70 26.72 -21.42 -11.01
N HIS A 71 26.83 -20.13 -11.30
CA HIS A 71 27.47 -19.60 -12.52
C HIS A 71 29.01 -19.79 -12.51
N GLN A 72 29.61 -20.09 -11.35
CA GLN A 72 31.07 -20.11 -11.15
C GLN A 72 31.51 -21.34 -10.33
N PRO A 73 31.46 -22.55 -10.92
CA PRO A 73 31.70 -23.80 -10.19
C PRO A 73 33.13 -23.90 -9.63
N ASP A 74 34.11 -23.26 -10.28
CA ASP A 74 35.50 -23.20 -9.80
C ASP A 74 35.66 -22.36 -8.53
N VAL A 75 34.71 -21.48 -8.21
CA VAL A 75 34.72 -20.60 -7.04
C VAL A 75 33.90 -21.19 -5.90
N THR A 76 32.72 -21.73 -6.22
CA THR A 76 31.71 -22.12 -5.24
C THR A 76 31.72 -23.61 -4.92
N THR A 77 32.36 -24.44 -5.76
CA THR A 77 32.28 -25.92 -5.75
C THR A 77 30.89 -26.49 -6.03
N VAL A 78 29.92 -25.61 -6.30
CA VAL A 78 28.55 -25.92 -6.73
C VAL A 78 28.56 -26.00 -8.27
N PRO A 79 28.02 -27.05 -8.89
CA PRO A 79 28.02 -27.20 -10.35
C PRO A 79 27.28 -26.08 -11.08
N ASP A 80 27.68 -25.88 -12.34
CA ASP A 80 26.93 -25.12 -13.35
C ASP A 80 26.35 -26.10 -14.36
N TYR A 81 25.05 -26.02 -14.57
CA TYR A 81 24.30 -26.80 -15.55
C TYR A 81 23.52 -25.91 -16.53
N ALA A 82 23.59 -24.58 -16.40
CA ALA A 82 22.90 -23.68 -17.30
C ALA A 82 23.61 -23.60 -18.65
N ASN A 83 22.84 -23.49 -19.73
CA ASN A 83 23.39 -23.19 -21.04
C ASN A 83 23.85 -21.72 -21.14
N GLY A 84 24.89 -21.50 -21.95
CA GLY A 84 25.36 -20.18 -22.37
C GLY A 84 26.40 -19.52 -21.48
N GLY A 85 26.91 -20.22 -20.47
CA GLY A 85 27.87 -19.68 -19.52
C GLY A 85 27.24 -18.71 -18.50
N PRO A 86 28.06 -18.02 -17.70
CA PRO A 86 27.56 -17.22 -16.58
C PRO A 86 26.72 -16.02 -17.06
N LEU A 87 25.61 -15.76 -16.39
CA LEU A 87 24.82 -14.56 -16.62
C LEU A 87 25.64 -13.32 -16.23
N ALA A 88 25.82 -12.39 -17.17
CA ALA A 88 26.48 -11.12 -16.90
C ALA A 88 25.70 -10.33 -15.82
N GLY A 89 26.32 -10.13 -14.66
CA GLY A 89 25.67 -9.48 -13.51
C GLY A 89 24.70 -10.38 -12.73
N GLY A 90 24.69 -11.69 -12.98
CA GLY A 90 23.87 -12.68 -12.25
C GLY A 90 24.47 -13.15 -10.92
N GLY A 91 25.59 -12.59 -10.48
CA GLY A 91 26.23 -13.04 -9.24
C GLY A 91 26.83 -14.43 -9.37
N LEU A 92 26.73 -15.23 -8.31
CA LEU A 92 27.30 -16.56 -8.21
C LEU A 92 26.27 -17.66 -8.44
N TYR A 93 24.98 -17.42 -8.20
CA TYR A 93 23.99 -18.47 -8.05
C TYR A 93 22.75 -18.24 -8.91
N TYR A 94 21.99 -19.31 -9.13
CA TYR A 94 20.70 -19.27 -9.81
C TYR A 94 19.81 -20.40 -9.35
N PHE A 95 18.49 -20.21 -9.42
CA PHE A 95 17.51 -21.16 -8.91
C PHE A 95 17.38 -22.42 -9.79
N TYR A 96 17.29 -23.57 -9.10
CA TYR A 96 17.06 -24.89 -9.66
C TYR A 96 15.75 -25.49 -9.11
N PRO A 97 14.73 -25.73 -9.96
CA PRO A 97 13.45 -26.25 -9.49
C PRO A 97 13.43 -27.76 -9.20
N GLY A 98 14.23 -28.57 -9.91
CA GLY A 98 14.18 -30.03 -9.80
C GLY A 98 14.63 -30.64 -8.47
N ALA A 99 15.10 -29.84 -7.51
CA ALA A 99 15.32 -30.28 -6.12
C ALA A 99 14.01 -30.12 -5.33
N ASN A 100 13.52 -31.21 -4.72
CA ASN A 100 12.35 -31.24 -3.82
C ASN A 100 10.99 -30.87 -4.42
N GLY A 101 10.82 -31.00 -5.74
CA GLY A 101 9.52 -30.86 -6.37
C GLY A 101 9.06 -29.41 -6.53
N ASN A 102 9.95 -28.43 -6.75
CA ASN A 102 9.52 -27.08 -7.15
C ASN A 102 9.04 -27.07 -8.63
N ASP A 103 8.22 -28.03 -9.02
CA ASP A 103 7.81 -28.33 -10.40
C ASP A 103 6.37 -27.87 -10.69
N THR A 104 5.71 -27.32 -9.68
CA THR A 104 4.35 -26.78 -9.75
C THR A 104 4.23 -25.51 -8.91
N ILE A 105 3.12 -24.79 -9.07
CA ILE A 105 2.84 -23.58 -8.27
C ILE A 105 2.59 -23.91 -6.80
N GLU A 106 2.00 -25.07 -6.49
CA GLU A 106 1.73 -25.52 -5.12
C GLU A 106 3.00 -25.79 -4.32
N GLU A 107 4.07 -26.15 -5.03
CA GLU A 107 5.37 -26.48 -4.47
C GLU A 107 6.41 -25.40 -4.76
N ALA A 108 5.99 -24.19 -5.17
CA ALA A 108 6.90 -23.13 -5.56
C ALA A 108 7.70 -22.54 -4.38
N LEU A 109 8.84 -21.98 -4.75
CA LEU A 109 9.58 -21.03 -3.93
C LEU A 109 8.85 -19.67 -3.99
N THR A 110 8.52 -19.07 -2.86
CA THR A 110 7.64 -17.89 -2.81
C THR A 110 8.17 -16.74 -1.96
N GLN A 111 7.71 -15.53 -2.26
CA GLN A 111 7.93 -14.33 -1.47
C GLN A 111 6.67 -13.45 -1.50
N ASP A 112 6.17 -13.10 -0.32
CA ASP A 112 5.03 -12.18 -0.18
C ASP A 112 5.52 -10.76 0.04
N ILE A 113 5.10 -9.85 -0.83
CA ILE A 113 5.47 -8.44 -0.81
C ILE A 113 4.24 -7.63 -0.39
N ASP A 114 4.34 -6.92 0.73
CA ASP A 114 3.30 -5.99 1.17
C ASP A 114 3.30 -4.73 0.28
N VAL A 115 2.19 -4.51 -0.41
CA VAL A 115 1.95 -3.36 -1.29
C VAL A 115 0.74 -2.54 -0.84
N SER A 116 0.24 -2.78 0.37
CA SER A 116 -1.00 -2.18 0.89
C SER A 116 -0.85 -0.72 1.32
N ALA A 117 0.38 -0.23 1.49
CA ALA A 117 0.66 1.09 2.07
C ALA A 117 1.67 1.92 1.25
N GLY A 118 1.76 3.21 1.62
CA GLY A 118 2.64 4.20 1.01
C GLY A 118 2.43 4.40 -0.49
N PRO A 119 3.45 4.88 -1.23
CA PRO A 119 3.27 5.30 -2.63
C PRO A 119 2.74 4.20 -3.56
N THR A 120 3.14 2.95 -3.34
CA THR A 120 2.61 1.81 -4.09
C THR A 120 1.15 1.54 -3.75
N GLY A 121 0.80 1.48 -2.47
CA GLY A 121 -0.59 1.26 -2.02
C GLY A 121 -1.53 2.34 -2.52
N SER A 122 -1.14 3.62 -2.39
CA SER A 122 -1.88 4.76 -2.94
C SER A 122 -2.12 4.63 -4.45
N LEU A 123 -1.08 4.27 -5.21
CA LEU A 123 -1.17 4.13 -6.66
C LEU A 123 -2.04 2.92 -7.10
N ILE A 124 -2.02 1.83 -6.32
CA ILE A 124 -2.90 0.67 -6.55
C ILE A 124 -4.34 1.04 -6.22
N ALA A 125 -4.58 1.69 -5.08
CA ALA A 125 -5.90 2.17 -4.67
C ALA A 125 -6.50 3.12 -5.72
N SER A 126 -5.65 3.95 -6.33
CA SER A 126 -6.05 4.89 -7.38
C SER A 126 -6.30 4.22 -8.76
N GLY A 127 -6.07 2.91 -8.90
CA GLY A 127 -6.12 2.21 -10.19
C GLY A 127 -5.04 2.64 -11.19
N GLY A 128 -4.05 3.42 -10.75
CA GLY A 128 -2.96 3.93 -11.57
C GLY A 128 -1.72 3.03 -11.58
N ALA A 129 -1.74 1.91 -10.84
CA ALA A 129 -0.59 1.03 -10.72
C ALA A 129 -0.46 0.08 -11.92
N THR A 130 0.76 0.03 -12.45
CA THR A 130 1.22 -0.99 -13.40
C THR A 130 2.34 -1.80 -12.76
N PHE A 131 2.61 -2.98 -13.28
CA PHE A 131 3.78 -3.75 -12.90
C PHE A 131 4.71 -3.99 -14.08
N ASN A 132 5.98 -4.20 -13.77
CA ASN A 132 6.96 -4.85 -14.62
C ASN A 132 7.50 -6.06 -13.86
N LEU A 133 7.25 -7.26 -14.41
CA LEU A 133 7.80 -8.53 -13.93
C LEU A 133 8.79 -9.03 -14.97
N SER A 134 10.00 -9.36 -14.55
CA SER A 134 11.00 -9.98 -15.42
C SER A 134 11.86 -10.98 -14.68
N ALA A 135 12.48 -11.87 -15.43
CA ALA A 135 13.52 -12.78 -14.95
C ALA A 135 14.37 -13.25 -16.14
N TYR A 136 15.57 -13.74 -15.83
CA TYR A 136 16.41 -14.44 -16.78
C TYR A 136 16.18 -15.94 -16.66
N PHE A 137 16.13 -16.61 -17.80
CA PHE A 137 15.92 -18.05 -17.88
C PHE A 137 17.01 -18.72 -18.71
N SER A 138 17.36 -19.94 -18.33
CA SER A 138 18.19 -20.86 -19.11
C SER A 138 17.65 -22.28 -18.97
N THR A 139 18.19 -23.21 -19.76
CA THR A 139 17.80 -24.63 -19.71
C THR A 139 19.04 -25.52 -19.63
N TYR A 140 18.84 -26.81 -19.32
CA TYR A 140 19.91 -27.81 -19.37
C TYR A 140 20.04 -28.42 -20.77
N LEU A 141 21.22 -28.26 -21.38
CA LEU A 141 21.58 -28.88 -22.67
C LEU A 141 20.52 -28.65 -23.76
N THR A 142 19.86 -29.71 -24.22
CA THR A 142 18.84 -29.65 -25.29
C THR A 142 17.42 -29.82 -24.76
N GLN A 143 17.24 -29.83 -23.43
CA GLN A 143 15.92 -29.98 -22.83
C GLN A 143 15.11 -28.70 -22.98
N ALA A 144 13.81 -28.89 -23.14
CA ALA A 144 12.82 -27.85 -23.34
C ALA A 144 12.07 -27.49 -22.03
N ASP A 145 12.59 -27.94 -20.88
CA ASP A 145 12.08 -27.59 -19.57
C ASP A 145 12.17 -26.09 -19.32
N ARG A 146 11.27 -25.54 -18.51
CA ARG A 146 11.10 -24.09 -18.39
C ARG A 146 11.01 -23.66 -16.94
N GLY A 147 11.74 -22.60 -16.61
CA GLY A 147 11.46 -21.84 -15.40
C GLY A 147 10.22 -20.99 -15.57
N ILE A 148 9.47 -20.80 -14.50
CA ILE A 148 8.29 -19.93 -14.45
C ILE A 148 8.46 -19.01 -13.26
N VAL A 149 8.19 -17.71 -13.47
CA VAL A 149 7.97 -16.76 -12.39
C VAL A 149 6.55 -16.23 -12.51
N GLN A 150 5.78 -16.34 -11.42
CA GLN A 150 4.40 -15.90 -11.32
C GLN A 150 4.26 -14.81 -10.25
N ALA A 151 3.52 -13.76 -10.56
CA ALA A 151 3.05 -12.76 -9.62
C ALA A 151 1.53 -12.91 -9.43
N ASP A 152 1.10 -13.20 -8.21
CA ASP A 152 -0.30 -13.19 -7.82
C ASP A 152 -0.62 -11.91 -7.04
N PHE A 153 -1.65 -11.19 -7.48
CA PHE A 153 -2.15 -9.98 -6.85
C PHE A 153 -3.25 -10.35 -5.86
N LEU A 154 -3.00 -10.17 -4.57
CA LEU A 154 -3.80 -10.71 -3.48
C LEU A 154 -4.45 -9.62 -2.64
N ASN A 155 -5.67 -9.88 -2.18
CA ASN A 155 -6.30 -9.19 -1.05
C ASN A 155 -6.64 -10.23 0.02
N GLY A 156 -5.84 -10.28 1.09
CA GLY A 156 -5.85 -11.41 2.01
C GLY A 156 -5.57 -12.73 1.28
N ALA A 157 -6.49 -13.69 1.36
CA ALA A 157 -6.36 -14.99 0.69
C ALA A 157 -6.95 -15.01 -0.75
N THR A 158 -7.56 -13.91 -1.20
CA THR A 158 -8.22 -13.85 -2.51
C THR A 158 -7.25 -13.39 -3.59
N VAL A 159 -7.10 -14.16 -4.66
CA VAL A 159 -6.37 -13.77 -5.88
C VAL A 159 -7.26 -12.87 -6.74
N LEU A 160 -6.86 -11.61 -6.91
CA LEU A 160 -7.51 -10.62 -7.76
C LEU A 160 -7.04 -10.69 -9.22
N GLY A 161 -5.82 -11.18 -9.44
CA GLY A 161 -5.25 -11.39 -10.77
C GLY A 161 -3.90 -12.07 -10.69
N THR A 162 -3.42 -12.54 -11.85
CA THR A 162 -2.15 -13.26 -11.98
C THR A 162 -1.42 -12.80 -13.23
N ALA A 163 -0.10 -12.70 -13.14
CA ALA A 163 0.80 -12.50 -14.27
C ALA A 163 1.96 -13.49 -14.19
N LEU A 164 2.44 -14.00 -15.32
CA LEU A 164 3.60 -14.88 -15.34
C LEU A 164 4.55 -14.55 -16.49
N VAL A 165 5.83 -14.82 -16.26
CA VAL A 165 6.90 -14.85 -17.26
C VAL A 165 7.47 -16.26 -17.33
N THR A 166 7.60 -16.78 -18.55
CA THR A 166 8.15 -18.10 -18.85
C THR A 166 8.67 -18.08 -20.29
N PRO A 167 9.74 -18.82 -20.60
CA PRO A 167 10.12 -19.06 -21.99
C PRO A 167 9.06 -19.90 -22.75
N PRO A 168 9.10 -19.91 -24.09
CA PRO A 168 8.29 -20.84 -24.89
C PRO A 168 8.71 -22.29 -24.64
N THR A 169 7.80 -23.25 -24.87
CA THR A 169 8.04 -24.70 -24.66
C THR A 169 9.17 -25.28 -25.50
N ALA A 170 9.50 -24.68 -26.65
CA ALA A 170 10.61 -25.09 -27.48
C ALA A 170 11.05 -23.94 -28.41
N PRO A 171 12.32 -23.88 -28.82
CA PRO A 171 13.43 -24.78 -28.46
C PRO A 171 14.05 -24.46 -27.08
N ALA A 172 14.95 -25.34 -26.61
CA ALA A 172 15.84 -25.10 -25.47
C ALA A 172 16.56 -23.75 -25.59
N LEU A 173 16.79 -23.08 -24.45
CA LEU A 173 17.54 -21.83 -24.42
C LEU A 173 19.04 -22.14 -24.47
N SER A 174 19.74 -21.58 -25.44
CA SER A 174 21.19 -21.74 -25.57
C SER A 174 22.00 -20.74 -24.74
N THR A 175 21.32 -19.77 -24.13
CA THR A 175 21.90 -18.75 -23.25
C THR A 175 20.85 -18.17 -22.32
N TRP A 176 21.31 -17.57 -21.22
CA TRP A 176 20.46 -16.80 -20.32
C TRP A 176 19.71 -15.70 -21.08
N THR A 177 18.39 -15.83 -21.11
CA THR A 177 17.51 -14.97 -21.91
C THR A 177 16.49 -14.30 -21.00
N PRO A 178 16.37 -12.95 -21.04
CA PRO A 178 15.37 -12.25 -20.24
C PRO A 178 13.98 -12.36 -20.86
N PHE A 179 12.98 -12.55 -20.01
CA PHE A 179 11.57 -12.46 -20.38
C PHE A 179 10.89 -11.45 -19.46
N VAL A 180 9.96 -10.67 -20.02
CA VAL A 180 9.31 -9.55 -19.33
C VAL A 180 7.80 -9.62 -19.55
N LYS A 181 7.03 -9.28 -18.53
CA LYS A 181 5.60 -9.06 -18.56
C LYS A 181 5.27 -7.75 -17.87
N SER A 182 4.42 -6.95 -18.49
CA SER A 182 3.83 -5.78 -17.87
C SER A 182 2.32 -5.83 -17.95
N GLY A 183 1.66 -5.10 -17.06
CA GLY A 183 0.21 -4.99 -17.00
C GLY A 183 -0.25 -4.06 -15.89
N LEU A 184 -1.55 -3.95 -15.72
CA LEU A 184 -2.16 -3.25 -14.59
C LEU A 184 -2.11 -4.13 -13.34
N ILE A 185 -1.98 -3.50 -12.17
CA ILE A 185 -2.21 -4.14 -10.89
C ILE A 185 -3.69 -3.92 -10.52
N PRO A 186 -4.47 -4.97 -10.20
CA PRO A 186 -5.86 -4.81 -9.80
C PRO A 186 -6.00 -3.92 -8.56
N VAL A 187 -7.00 -3.02 -8.57
CA VAL A 187 -7.38 -2.22 -7.40
C VAL A 187 -7.72 -3.14 -6.23
N GLY A 188 -7.27 -2.78 -5.02
CA GLY A 188 -7.47 -3.57 -3.80
C GLY A 188 -6.39 -4.61 -3.54
N THR A 189 -5.36 -4.71 -4.38
CA THR A 189 -4.19 -5.55 -4.10
C THR A 189 -3.46 -5.03 -2.87
N GLN A 190 -3.32 -5.88 -1.84
CA GLN A 190 -2.59 -5.60 -0.61
C GLN A 190 -1.28 -6.37 -0.53
N THR A 191 -1.20 -7.52 -1.20
CA THR A 191 0.00 -8.35 -1.25
C THR A 191 0.27 -8.78 -2.69
N VAL A 192 1.53 -8.76 -3.11
CA VAL A 192 1.97 -9.44 -4.33
C VAL A 192 2.79 -10.64 -3.92
N ARG A 193 2.33 -11.84 -4.29
CA ARG A 193 3.11 -13.07 -4.10
C ARG A 193 3.91 -13.35 -5.37
N ILE A 194 5.23 -13.33 -5.26
CA ILE A 194 6.14 -13.78 -6.31
C ILE A 194 6.45 -15.25 -6.05
N SER A 195 6.24 -16.09 -7.05
CA SER A 195 6.49 -17.54 -7.02
C SER A 195 7.46 -17.92 -8.14
N SER A 196 8.47 -18.73 -7.84
CA SER A 196 9.38 -19.31 -8.83
C SER A 196 9.35 -20.83 -8.74
N TYR A 197 9.16 -21.48 -9.88
CA TYR A 197 9.05 -22.92 -10.02
C TYR A 197 9.39 -23.32 -11.46
N GLY A 198 9.52 -24.62 -11.72
CA GLY A 198 9.80 -25.15 -13.03
C GLY A 198 8.60 -25.85 -13.66
N ALA A 199 8.69 -26.15 -14.96
CA ALA A 199 7.78 -27.03 -15.67
C ALA A 199 8.59 -27.94 -16.60
N ALA A 200 8.49 -29.25 -16.37
CA ALA A 200 9.18 -30.24 -17.18
C ALA A 200 8.45 -30.50 -18.51
N ASP A 201 9.19 -30.52 -19.61
CA ASP A 201 8.80 -31.07 -20.91
C ASP A 201 9.18 -32.56 -20.99
N SER A 202 10.32 -32.95 -20.42
CA SER A 202 10.72 -34.35 -20.26
C SER A 202 11.73 -34.57 -19.13
N GLY A 203 11.45 -35.48 -18.21
CA GLY A 203 12.35 -35.76 -17.08
C GLY A 203 12.07 -34.87 -15.87
N GLY A 204 13.12 -34.47 -15.16
CA GLY A 204 13.02 -33.51 -14.04
C GLY A 204 12.88 -32.07 -14.55
N SER A 205 12.49 -31.15 -13.66
CA SER A 205 12.41 -29.75 -14.03
C SER A 205 13.78 -29.07 -14.00
N ASP A 206 14.40 -28.93 -15.17
CA ASP A 206 15.73 -28.33 -15.34
C ASP A 206 15.64 -26.95 -16.04
N GLY A 207 14.56 -26.21 -15.76
CA GLY A 207 14.33 -24.85 -16.23
C GLY A 207 14.83 -23.81 -15.23
N TYR A 208 16.03 -23.28 -15.46
CA TYR A 208 16.73 -22.41 -14.52
C TYR A 208 16.22 -20.97 -14.56
N THR A 209 16.18 -20.32 -13.39
CA THR A 209 15.70 -18.94 -13.22
C THR A 209 16.73 -18.12 -12.44
N ASP A 210 16.93 -16.86 -12.84
CA ASP A 210 17.83 -15.93 -12.15
C ASP A 210 17.35 -14.47 -12.30
N ASN A 211 17.84 -13.58 -11.43
CA ASN A 211 17.62 -12.14 -11.46
C ASN A 211 16.15 -11.74 -11.64
N ILE A 212 15.28 -12.21 -10.74
CA ILE A 212 13.85 -11.87 -10.74
C ILE A 212 13.66 -10.39 -10.38
N ASP A 213 12.98 -9.64 -11.23
CA ASP A 213 12.67 -8.22 -11.00
C ASP A 213 11.16 -7.98 -11.04
N PHE A 214 10.58 -7.55 -9.92
CA PHE A 214 9.20 -7.08 -9.85
C PHE A 214 9.15 -5.64 -9.37
N ARG A 215 8.63 -4.74 -10.22
CA ARG A 215 8.45 -3.32 -9.89
C ARG A 215 7.00 -2.92 -10.04
N VAL A 216 6.55 -2.04 -9.14
CA VAL A 216 5.34 -1.26 -9.34
C VAL A 216 5.69 0.08 -9.96
N THR A 217 5.04 0.42 -11.07
CA THR A 217 5.23 1.66 -11.82
C THR A 217 3.90 2.39 -12.00
N SER A 218 3.94 3.69 -12.26
CA SER A 218 2.74 4.44 -12.63
C SER A 218 2.34 4.15 -14.07
N ALA A 219 1.04 3.93 -14.28
CA ALA A 219 0.41 3.97 -15.60
C ALA A 219 0.50 5.36 -16.24
N VAL A 220 0.76 6.39 -15.42
CA VAL A 220 0.98 7.76 -15.90
C VAL A 220 2.37 7.84 -16.53
N VAL A 221 2.38 8.03 -17.85
CA VAL A 221 3.62 8.30 -18.59
C VAL A 221 3.96 9.77 -18.39
N GLU A 222 5.06 10.05 -17.70
CA GLU A 222 5.63 11.40 -17.64
C GLU A 222 6.09 11.84 -19.05
N PRO A 223 5.87 13.10 -19.44
CA PRO A 223 5.29 14.19 -18.64
C PRO A 223 3.76 14.22 -18.56
N ALA A 224 3.18 14.40 -17.37
CA ALA A 224 1.73 14.64 -17.17
C ALA A 224 1.43 15.85 -16.25
N LEU A 225 0.18 16.32 -16.24
CA LEU A 225 -0.25 17.33 -15.26
C LEU A 225 -0.19 16.76 -13.84
N ARG A 226 0.10 17.60 -12.85
CA ARG A 226 0.28 17.18 -11.46
C ARG A 226 -0.60 17.96 -10.50
N VAL A 227 -1.32 17.25 -9.63
CA VAL A 227 -1.92 17.82 -8.42
C VAL A 227 -1.01 17.51 -7.23
N THR A 228 -0.60 18.55 -6.51
CA THR A 228 0.15 18.44 -5.25
C THR A 228 -0.78 18.76 -4.08
N ILE A 229 -0.79 17.90 -3.07
CA ILE A 229 -1.54 18.05 -1.83
C ILE A 229 -0.56 18.21 -0.67
N ASP A 230 -0.67 19.30 0.08
CA ASP A 230 0.14 19.59 1.25
C ASP A 230 -0.53 18.97 2.50
N ARG A 231 0.17 18.08 3.22
CA ARG A 231 -0.39 17.41 4.40
C ARG A 231 -0.59 18.36 5.59
N ASP A 232 0.24 19.37 5.73
CA ASP A 232 0.23 20.28 6.88
C ASP A 232 -0.94 21.25 6.85
N ASN A 233 -1.41 21.65 5.66
CA ASN A 233 -2.55 22.58 5.52
C ASN A 233 -3.70 22.07 4.64
N GLY A 234 -3.54 20.97 3.91
CA GLY A 234 -4.55 20.41 3.01
C GLY A 234 -4.75 21.21 1.71
N SER A 235 -3.83 22.10 1.36
CA SER A 235 -3.89 22.86 0.11
C SER A 235 -3.69 21.95 -1.09
N MET A 236 -4.32 22.31 -2.21
CA MET A 236 -4.27 21.54 -3.46
C MET A 236 -3.86 22.44 -4.61
N ILE A 237 -2.81 22.04 -5.34
CA ILE A 237 -2.27 22.83 -6.46
C ILE A 237 -2.16 21.95 -7.70
N LEU A 238 -2.92 22.29 -8.75
CA LEU A 238 -2.74 21.75 -10.09
C LEU A 238 -1.60 22.49 -10.78
N SER A 239 -0.65 21.77 -11.35
CA SER A 239 0.52 22.33 -12.02
C SER A 239 0.77 21.64 -13.36
N ASN A 240 1.19 22.43 -14.34
CA ASN A 240 1.70 21.90 -15.60
C ASN A 240 3.22 21.92 -15.57
N LEU A 241 3.83 20.75 -15.38
CA LEU A 241 5.28 20.55 -15.43
C LEU A 241 5.70 19.71 -16.64
N THR A 242 4.87 19.69 -17.68
CA THR A 242 5.04 18.75 -18.79
C THR A 242 6.13 19.13 -19.80
N GLY A 243 6.71 20.33 -19.66
CA GLY A 243 7.65 20.89 -20.63
C GLY A 243 6.98 21.61 -21.82
N ALA A 244 5.65 21.49 -21.98
CA ALA A 244 4.88 22.17 -23.01
C ALA A 244 3.53 22.68 -22.45
N ALA A 245 2.81 23.49 -23.22
CA ALA A 245 1.44 23.85 -22.85
C ALA A 245 0.51 22.64 -23.02
N VAL A 246 -0.44 22.46 -22.09
CA VAL A 246 -1.46 21.40 -22.14
C VAL A 246 -2.83 22.05 -22.23
N ASN A 247 -3.61 21.67 -23.24
CA ASN A 247 -4.99 22.13 -23.37
C ASN A 247 -5.92 21.18 -22.61
N ILE A 248 -6.54 21.67 -21.54
CA ILE A 248 -7.46 20.87 -20.72
C ILE A 248 -8.90 21.30 -20.95
N SER A 249 -9.80 20.35 -21.12
CA SER A 249 -11.25 20.63 -21.22
C SER A 249 -12.06 20.09 -20.06
N ALA A 250 -11.45 19.28 -19.19
CA ALA A 250 -12.04 18.80 -17.95
C ALA A 250 -10.94 18.29 -17.03
N TYR A 251 -11.26 18.18 -15.74
CA TYR A 251 -10.49 17.32 -14.83
C TYR A 251 -11.38 16.70 -13.76
N SER A 252 -10.88 15.63 -13.15
CA SER A 252 -11.53 14.95 -12.04
C SER A 252 -10.47 14.53 -11.01
N ILE A 253 -10.75 14.81 -9.75
CA ILE A 253 -10.04 14.28 -8.59
C ILE A 253 -11.03 13.41 -7.83
N THR A 254 -10.72 12.14 -7.58
CA THR A 254 -11.62 11.21 -6.88
C THR A 254 -10.97 10.57 -5.66
N SER A 255 -11.79 10.14 -4.70
CA SER A 255 -11.38 9.42 -3.48
C SER A 255 -12.37 8.29 -3.20
N ALA A 256 -11.88 7.07 -3.07
CA ALA A 256 -12.68 5.92 -2.64
C ALA A 256 -12.97 5.95 -1.12
N PHE A 257 -12.12 6.63 -0.34
CA PHE A 257 -12.27 6.88 1.08
C PHE A 257 -13.04 8.18 1.37
N GLU A 258 -13.71 8.74 0.35
CA GLU A 258 -14.55 9.92 0.46
C GLU A 258 -13.83 11.09 1.19
N GLY A 259 -12.55 11.28 0.84
CA GLY A 259 -11.64 12.24 1.47
C GLY A 259 -11.69 13.64 0.88
N LEU A 260 -12.70 13.99 0.09
CA LEU A 260 -12.83 15.31 -0.55
C LEU A 260 -13.96 16.12 0.09
N GLU A 261 -13.84 17.44 0.11
CA GLU A 261 -14.84 18.36 0.67
C GLU A 261 -15.13 19.47 -0.36
N PRO A 262 -16.19 19.32 -1.17
CA PRO A 262 -16.53 20.27 -2.23
C PRO A 262 -16.70 21.70 -1.73
N ALA A 263 -17.17 21.92 -0.50
CA ALA A 263 -17.37 23.27 0.04
C ALA A 263 -16.06 24.08 0.18
N ASN A 264 -14.91 23.41 0.25
CA ASN A 264 -13.59 24.03 0.34
C ASN A 264 -12.80 23.97 -0.97
N TRP A 265 -13.40 23.45 -2.04
CA TRP A 265 -12.82 23.38 -3.37
C TRP A 265 -12.87 24.75 -4.05
N ARG A 266 -11.77 25.12 -4.68
CA ARG A 266 -11.59 26.36 -5.44
C ARG A 266 -11.55 26.03 -6.92
N SER A 267 -12.71 25.68 -7.47
CA SER A 267 -12.88 25.27 -8.87
C SER A 267 -12.49 26.37 -9.87
N ILE A 268 -12.21 25.96 -11.12
CA ILE A 268 -12.05 26.84 -12.27
C ILE A 268 -13.34 27.59 -12.56
N THR A 269 -14.50 26.92 -12.52
CA THR A 269 -15.82 27.53 -12.65
C THR A 269 -15.98 28.78 -11.78
N ASP A 270 -15.65 28.69 -10.49
CA ASP A 270 -15.93 29.79 -9.56
C ASP A 270 -14.81 30.84 -9.46
N ASN A 271 -13.62 30.57 -10.01
CA ASN A 271 -12.43 31.39 -9.72
C ASN A 271 -11.56 31.76 -10.93
N TYR A 272 -11.61 30.98 -12.01
CA TYR A 272 -10.57 31.04 -13.03
C TYR A 272 -11.11 31.00 -14.48
N ASP A 273 -12.42 30.93 -14.69
CA ASP A 273 -13.03 30.90 -16.02
C ASP A 273 -13.48 32.30 -16.52
N ALA A 274 -14.23 32.32 -17.63
CA ALA A 274 -14.75 33.55 -18.22
C ALA A 274 -15.87 34.20 -17.39
N GLY A 275 -16.58 33.41 -16.58
CA GLY A 275 -17.59 33.89 -15.62
C GLY A 275 -16.96 34.58 -14.40
N SER A 276 -15.69 34.26 -14.10
CA SER A 276 -14.98 34.68 -12.90
C SER A 276 -13.65 35.40 -13.24
N PRO A 277 -13.69 36.60 -13.87
CA PRO A 277 -12.48 37.26 -14.35
C PRO A 277 -11.56 37.76 -13.23
N GLY A 278 -10.25 37.55 -13.42
CA GLY A 278 -9.23 37.92 -12.46
C GLY A 278 -7.79 37.76 -12.98
N PRO A 279 -6.77 38.18 -12.21
CA PRO A 279 -5.36 38.18 -12.65
C PRO A 279 -4.77 36.79 -12.90
N ASN A 280 -5.51 35.71 -12.60
CA ASN A 280 -5.05 34.34 -12.69
C ASN A 280 -6.02 33.41 -13.46
N GLN A 281 -6.79 33.96 -14.40
CA GLN A 281 -7.68 33.15 -15.23
C GLN A 281 -6.95 31.97 -15.88
N VAL A 282 -7.62 30.82 -15.88
CA VAL A 282 -7.29 29.62 -16.65
C VAL A 282 -7.93 29.71 -18.01
N ASP A 283 -9.22 30.09 -18.07
CA ASP A 283 -9.96 30.22 -19.32
C ASP A 283 -10.67 31.57 -19.39
N ALA A 284 -10.07 32.55 -20.06
CA ALA A 284 -10.70 33.87 -20.20
C ALA A 284 -11.84 33.89 -21.24
N ALA A 285 -12.00 32.83 -22.03
CA ALA A 285 -12.88 32.81 -23.20
C ALA A 285 -14.15 31.98 -22.98
N HIS A 286 -14.09 30.92 -22.18
CA HIS A 286 -15.21 30.01 -21.95
C HIS A 286 -15.53 29.85 -20.46
N SER A 287 -16.80 29.57 -20.18
CA SER A 287 -17.26 29.22 -18.84
C SER A 287 -17.14 27.72 -18.62
N TRP A 288 -16.74 27.36 -17.41
CA TRP A 288 -16.64 25.98 -16.95
C TRP A 288 -17.89 25.61 -16.16
N THR A 289 -18.09 24.32 -15.89
CA THR A 289 -19.21 23.82 -15.11
C THR A 289 -18.74 22.70 -14.19
N GLU A 290 -19.05 22.84 -12.90
CA GLU A 290 -18.90 21.79 -11.90
C GLU A 290 -19.89 20.65 -12.16
N LEU A 291 -19.38 19.42 -12.12
CA LEU A 291 -20.17 18.20 -12.25
C LEU A 291 -20.37 17.50 -10.89
N THR A 292 -19.52 17.85 -9.92
CA THR A 292 -19.57 17.38 -8.53
C THR A 292 -20.90 17.69 -7.87
N ASP A 293 -21.49 16.74 -7.14
CA ASP A 293 -22.59 17.07 -6.21
C ASP A 293 -22.00 17.82 -5.00
N PRO A 294 -22.56 18.97 -4.58
CA PRO A 294 -22.03 19.73 -3.44
C PRO A 294 -21.90 18.96 -2.12
N ASN A 295 -22.56 17.80 -1.98
CA ASN A 295 -22.48 16.92 -0.81
C ASN A 295 -21.78 15.59 -1.10
N ALA A 296 -21.16 15.41 -2.26
CA ALA A 296 -20.38 14.22 -2.58
C ALA A 296 -18.93 14.42 -2.16
N ASN A 297 -18.48 13.64 -1.16
CA ASN A 297 -17.10 13.66 -0.69
C ASN A 297 -16.16 12.74 -1.51
N GLY A 298 -16.68 12.10 -2.56
CA GLY A 298 -15.95 11.14 -3.40
C GLY A 298 -15.31 11.71 -4.66
N ASP A 299 -15.70 12.92 -5.09
CA ASP A 299 -15.18 13.52 -6.32
C ASP A 299 -15.11 15.05 -6.28
N LEU A 300 -14.22 15.62 -7.09
CA LEU A 300 -14.14 17.03 -7.48
C LEU A 300 -13.91 17.06 -9.00
N THR A 301 -15.00 17.23 -9.74
CA THR A 301 -15.03 17.16 -11.20
C THR A 301 -15.62 18.43 -11.80
N GLU A 302 -14.94 19.00 -12.78
CA GLU A 302 -15.47 20.09 -13.62
C GLU A 302 -15.05 19.94 -15.09
N GLN A 303 -15.82 20.57 -15.97
CA GLN A 303 -15.55 20.57 -17.41
C GLN A 303 -15.92 21.89 -18.07
N GLU A 304 -15.25 22.20 -19.18
CA GLU A 304 -15.67 23.20 -20.14
C GLU A 304 -16.64 22.53 -21.15
N PRO A 305 -17.94 22.90 -21.18
CA PRO A 305 -18.96 22.14 -21.89
C PRO A 305 -18.78 22.05 -23.41
N SER A 306 -18.07 22.99 -24.05
CA SER A 306 -17.82 22.95 -25.49
C SER A 306 -16.61 22.09 -25.87
N ALA A 307 -15.89 21.56 -24.88
CA ALA A 307 -14.66 20.77 -25.02
C ALA A 307 -13.55 21.47 -25.81
N VAL A 308 -13.61 22.80 -25.93
CA VAL A 308 -12.53 23.63 -26.48
C VAL A 308 -11.39 23.67 -25.47
N GLY A 309 -11.75 23.81 -24.18
CA GLY A 309 -10.83 23.82 -23.06
C GLY A 309 -9.95 25.07 -22.95
N ALA A 310 -9.00 24.98 -22.03
CA ALA A 310 -8.10 26.04 -21.62
C ALA A 310 -6.63 25.59 -21.73
N SER A 311 -5.78 26.47 -22.25
CA SER A 311 -4.36 26.20 -22.37
C SER A 311 -3.62 26.55 -21.07
N LEU A 312 -3.20 25.51 -20.32
CA LEU A 312 -2.29 25.66 -19.20
C LEU A 312 -0.86 25.71 -19.73
N ALA A 313 -0.20 26.88 -19.65
CA ALA A 313 1.20 27.02 -20.03
C ALA A 313 2.13 26.17 -19.16
N ASN A 314 3.28 25.74 -19.69
CA ASN A 314 4.30 25.05 -18.89
C ASN A 314 4.76 25.94 -17.71
N GLY A 315 4.89 25.37 -16.52
CA GLY A 315 5.18 26.06 -15.27
C GLY A 315 3.97 26.77 -14.63
N ARG A 316 2.80 26.78 -15.28
CA ARG A 316 1.58 27.35 -14.69
C ARG A 316 1.11 26.47 -13.53
N SER A 317 0.64 27.13 -12.46
CA SER A 317 -0.05 26.50 -11.34
C SER A 317 -1.42 27.15 -11.12
N VAL A 318 -2.38 26.34 -10.68
CA VAL A 318 -3.76 26.71 -10.34
C VAL A 318 -4.03 26.21 -8.93
N ASN A 319 -4.42 27.11 -8.04
CA ASN A 319 -4.74 26.78 -6.66
C ASN A 319 -6.19 26.26 -6.60
N LEU A 320 -6.33 24.97 -6.35
CA LEU A 320 -7.61 24.26 -6.24
C LEU A 320 -8.13 24.22 -4.80
N SER A 321 -7.31 24.54 -3.80
CA SER A 321 -7.74 24.76 -2.42
C SER A 321 -6.63 25.42 -1.60
N ASN A 322 -7.01 26.34 -0.71
CA ASN A 322 -6.10 26.87 0.32
C ASN A 322 -5.98 25.97 1.55
N GLY A 323 -6.72 24.85 1.57
CA GLY A 323 -6.86 23.97 2.71
C GLY A 323 -8.30 23.47 2.84
N GLY A 324 -8.44 22.23 3.30
CA GLY A 324 -9.73 21.66 3.67
C GLY A 324 -10.55 21.05 2.54
N ALA A 325 -10.15 21.16 1.26
CA ALA A 325 -10.78 20.38 0.18
C ALA A 325 -10.37 18.91 0.21
N TRP A 326 -9.20 18.60 0.77
CA TRP A 326 -8.85 17.25 1.19
C TRP A 326 -9.06 17.12 2.70
N ILE A 327 -9.92 16.20 3.10
CA ILE A 327 -10.15 15.82 4.48
C ILE A 327 -8.95 14.97 4.90
N LYS A 328 -8.03 15.60 5.64
CA LYS A 328 -6.78 14.95 6.08
C LYS A 328 -7.06 13.64 6.80
N ASN A 329 -6.47 12.56 6.31
CA ASN A 329 -6.63 11.22 6.86
C ASN A 329 -5.41 10.35 6.43
N PRO A 330 -5.18 9.17 7.05
CA PRO A 330 -4.02 8.34 6.73
C PRO A 330 -4.12 7.62 5.36
N VAL A 331 -5.30 7.61 4.75
CA VAL A 331 -5.57 6.97 3.44
C VAL A 331 -5.37 8.01 2.33
N GLU A 332 -4.22 7.93 1.69
CA GLU A 332 -3.83 8.79 0.55
C GLU A 332 -4.26 8.17 -0.78
N ASP A 333 -5.56 8.08 -1.02
CA ASP A 333 -6.16 7.34 -2.15
C ASP A 333 -6.59 8.20 -3.35
N LEU A 334 -6.28 9.50 -3.32
CA LEU A 334 -6.75 10.41 -4.35
C LEU A 334 -6.24 10.01 -5.74
N VAL A 335 -7.12 10.06 -6.72
CA VAL A 335 -6.81 9.85 -8.15
C VAL A 335 -6.96 11.19 -8.86
N PHE A 336 -6.06 11.51 -9.79
CA PHE A 336 -6.21 12.68 -10.66
C PHE A 336 -6.23 12.27 -12.14
N SER A 337 -7.20 12.80 -12.88
CA SER A 337 -7.29 12.66 -14.34
C SER A 337 -7.73 13.98 -14.98
N TYR A 338 -7.39 14.16 -16.26
CA TYR A 338 -7.77 15.34 -17.02
C TYR A 338 -8.09 15.00 -18.47
N THR A 339 -8.96 15.77 -19.11
CA THR A 339 -9.29 15.60 -20.53
C THR A 339 -8.47 16.58 -21.37
N SER A 340 -7.73 16.06 -22.35
CA SER A 340 -6.98 16.86 -23.32
C SER A 340 -7.15 16.28 -24.72
N GLY A 341 -7.52 17.12 -25.68
CA GLY A 341 -7.81 16.67 -27.06
C GLY A 341 -8.93 15.63 -27.15
N GLY A 342 -9.90 15.69 -26.22
CA GLY A 342 -11.01 14.75 -26.13
C GLY A 342 -10.64 13.37 -25.56
N GLN A 343 -9.42 13.18 -25.05
CA GLN A 343 -8.99 11.95 -24.37
C GLN A 343 -8.86 12.20 -22.88
N VAL A 344 -9.36 11.26 -22.06
CA VAL A 344 -9.08 11.25 -20.61
C VAL A 344 -7.68 10.69 -20.41
N LEU A 345 -6.81 11.50 -19.84
CA LEU A 345 -5.43 11.18 -19.53
C LEU A 345 -5.27 11.10 -18.01
N PRO A 346 -4.50 10.12 -17.51
CA PRO A 346 -4.20 10.06 -16.10
C PRO A 346 -3.18 11.16 -15.76
N GLY A 347 -3.37 11.83 -14.63
CA GLY A 347 -2.43 12.83 -14.11
C GLY A 347 -1.65 12.28 -12.92
N ILE A 348 -0.65 13.04 -12.49
CA ILE A 348 0.16 12.71 -11.32
C ILE A 348 -0.51 13.30 -10.09
N LEU A 349 -0.60 12.52 -9.03
CA LEU A 349 -0.99 13.00 -7.72
C LEU A 349 0.18 12.83 -6.76
N THR A 350 0.47 13.84 -5.94
CA THR A 350 1.60 13.81 -5.00
C THR A 350 1.20 14.46 -3.69
N PHE A 351 1.40 13.75 -2.59
CA PHE A 351 1.29 14.29 -1.26
C PHE A 351 2.67 14.72 -0.75
N VAL A 352 2.78 15.94 -0.23
CA VAL A 352 4.02 16.53 0.31
C VAL A 352 3.87 16.89 1.79
N ASP A 353 4.95 17.35 2.41
CA ASP A 353 5.01 17.75 3.82
C ASP A 353 4.71 16.60 4.81
N ASN A 354 4.43 16.91 6.09
CA ASN A 354 4.40 15.97 7.22
C ASN A 354 5.65 15.06 7.30
N GLY A 355 6.83 15.65 7.08
CA GLY A 355 8.10 14.91 7.05
C GLY A 355 8.23 13.90 5.90
N GLY A 356 7.37 13.99 4.88
CA GLY A 356 7.34 13.07 3.73
C GLY A 356 6.65 11.74 4.00
N ALA A 357 5.94 11.62 5.13
CA ALA A 357 5.21 10.42 5.52
C ALA A 357 3.70 10.68 5.59
N PRO A 358 2.85 9.67 5.29
CA PRO A 358 1.43 9.74 5.58
C PRO A 358 1.18 9.89 7.09
N PHE A 359 -0.03 10.35 7.45
CA PHE A 359 -0.46 10.35 8.85
C PHE A 359 -0.49 8.92 9.41
N ALA A 360 -0.20 8.77 10.70
CA ALA A 360 -0.31 7.48 11.37
C ALA A 360 -1.79 7.06 11.47
N VAL A 361 -2.08 5.77 11.32
CA VAL A 361 -3.41 5.24 11.64
C VAL A 361 -3.66 5.43 13.14
N GLY A 362 -4.76 6.09 13.49
CA GLY A 362 -5.09 6.52 14.85
C GLY A 362 -4.79 7.99 15.15
N ASP A 363 -4.06 8.70 14.27
CA ASP A 363 -3.93 10.17 14.31
C ASP A 363 -5.26 10.80 13.83
N LEU A 364 -6.17 11.00 14.77
CA LEU A 364 -7.53 11.48 14.55
C LEU A 364 -7.60 13.01 14.43
N ASN A 365 -6.54 13.73 14.82
CA ASN A 365 -6.46 15.18 14.70
C ASN A 365 -5.52 15.67 13.56
N ALA A 366 -4.77 14.76 12.91
CA ALA A 366 -3.87 15.02 11.77
C ALA A 366 -2.88 16.13 12.08
N ASP A 367 -2.36 16.12 13.31
CA ASP A 367 -1.24 16.97 13.72
C ASP A 367 0.12 16.32 13.50
N GLY A 368 0.14 15.08 12.96
CA GLY A 368 1.34 14.30 12.69
C GLY A 368 1.84 13.51 13.89
N ALA A 369 1.15 13.56 15.03
CA ALA A 369 1.54 12.88 16.26
C ALA A 369 0.38 12.08 16.86
N PHE A 370 0.49 10.75 16.83
CA PHE A 370 -0.51 9.88 17.46
C PHE A 370 -0.37 9.84 19.00
N ASN A 371 -1.20 10.62 19.70
CA ASN A 371 -1.04 10.95 21.12
C ASN A 371 -2.37 11.08 21.90
N ALA A 372 -2.32 11.67 23.10
CA ALA A 372 -3.49 11.81 23.98
C ALA A 372 -4.59 12.75 23.45
N ALA A 373 -4.25 13.64 22.50
CA ALA A 373 -5.21 14.47 21.80
C ALA A 373 -6.18 13.62 20.97
N ASP A 374 -5.68 12.59 20.28
CA ASP A 374 -6.50 11.67 19.49
C ASP A 374 -7.44 10.84 20.37
N TRP A 375 -6.94 10.40 21.53
CA TRP A 375 -7.77 9.72 22.52
C TRP A 375 -8.94 10.58 22.98
N THR A 376 -8.73 11.89 23.10
CA THR A 376 -9.79 12.83 23.47
C THR A 376 -10.88 12.87 22.40
N ILE A 377 -10.53 12.81 21.12
CA ILE A 377 -11.49 12.76 20.00
C ILE A 377 -12.29 11.46 20.04
N LEU A 378 -11.62 10.31 20.11
CA LEU A 378 -12.27 9.00 20.17
C LEU A 378 -13.29 8.96 21.32
N ARG A 379 -12.85 9.35 22.53
CA ARG A 379 -13.71 9.34 23.73
C ARG A 379 -14.87 10.32 23.62
N THR A 380 -14.67 11.50 23.04
CA THR A 380 -15.72 12.54 22.92
C THR A 380 -16.87 12.07 22.05
N ASN A 381 -16.57 11.28 21.02
CA ASN A 381 -17.56 10.75 20.08
C ASN A 381 -17.98 9.30 20.39
N GLN A 382 -17.55 8.73 21.52
CA GLN A 382 -17.85 7.34 21.85
C GLN A 382 -19.36 7.08 21.97
N HIS A 383 -19.80 5.95 21.44
CA HIS A 383 -21.20 5.53 21.30
C HIS A 383 -22.05 6.44 20.38
N THR A 384 -21.41 7.11 19.41
CA THR A 384 -22.11 7.94 18.42
C THR A 384 -22.22 7.20 17.09
N SER A 385 -23.39 7.28 16.46
CA SER A 385 -23.56 6.90 15.06
C SER A 385 -23.02 8.01 14.17
N LEU A 386 -22.21 7.63 13.20
CA LEU A 386 -21.56 8.51 12.23
C LEU A 386 -22.17 8.34 10.84
N SER A 387 -23.31 7.65 10.72
CA SER A 387 -24.01 7.49 9.45
C SER A 387 -24.37 8.85 8.84
N GLY A 388 -24.12 8.98 7.54
CA GLY A 388 -24.26 10.24 6.80
C GLY A 388 -23.05 11.16 6.91
N LYS A 389 -21.96 10.71 7.54
CA LYS A 389 -20.62 11.26 7.37
C LYS A 389 -19.89 10.54 6.25
N SER A 390 -18.98 11.24 5.59
CA SER A 390 -18.05 10.58 4.67
C SER A 390 -17.13 9.63 5.44
N LEU A 391 -16.57 8.62 4.78
CA LEU A 391 -15.62 7.70 5.44
C LEU A 391 -14.44 8.43 6.09
N ALA A 392 -13.87 9.42 5.40
CA ALA A 392 -12.81 10.25 5.97
C ALA A 392 -13.31 11.09 7.17
N GLU A 393 -14.50 11.70 7.11
CA GLU A 393 -15.07 12.42 8.25
C GLU A 393 -15.34 11.49 9.45
N ALA A 394 -15.90 10.30 9.21
CA ALA A 394 -16.20 9.31 10.24
C ALA A 394 -14.91 8.85 10.93
N TYR A 395 -13.85 8.58 10.16
CA TYR A 395 -12.51 8.30 10.70
C TYR A 395 -12.05 9.41 11.65
N ARG A 396 -12.20 10.68 11.26
CA ARG A 396 -11.83 11.85 12.08
C ARG A 396 -12.66 12.01 13.35
N LEU A 397 -13.79 11.32 13.43
CA LEU A 397 -14.66 11.24 14.61
C LEU A 397 -14.46 9.95 15.40
N GLY A 398 -13.52 9.09 14.99
CA GLY A 398 -13.08 7.92 15.74
C GLY A 398 -13.61 6.57 15.24
N ASP A 399 -14.17 6.50 14.04
CA ASP A 399 -14.44 5.21 13.37
C ASP A 399 -13.14 4.63 12.79
N LEU A 400 -12.53 3.70 13.53
CA LEU A 400 -11.29 3.03 13.13
C LEU A 400 -11.56 1.70 12.44
N THR A 401 -12.81 1.23 12.42
CA THR A 401 -13.20 -0.05 11.84
C THR A 401 -13.96 0.07 10.52
N GLY A 402 -14.37 1.30 10.16
CA GLY A 402 -15.13 1.61 8.96
C GLY A 402 -16.59 1.16 9.03
N ASP A 403 -17.16 1.03 10.24
CA ASP A 403 -18.54 0.57 10.44
C ASP A 403 -19.56 1.71 10.65
N GLU A 404 -19.13 2.96 10.42
CA GLU A 404 -19.86 4.22 10.62
C GLU A 404 -20.36 4.40 12.06
N MET A 405 -19.68 3.80 13.02
CA MET A 405 -19.91 4.01 14.44
C MET A 405 -18.58 4.30 15.12
N ASN A 406 -18.63 5.06 16.21
CA ASN A 406 -17.54 5.09 17.17
C ASN A 406 -17.99 4.33 18.42
N ASN A 407 -17.50 3.11 18.59
CA ASN A 407 -18.00 2.16 19.57
C ASN A 407 -16.85 1.37 20.24
N HIS A 408 -17.17 0.19 20.80
CA HIS A 408 -16.19 -0.62 21.52
C HIS A 408 -15.10 -1.21 20.60
N PRO A 409 -15.42 -1.82 19.45
CA PRO A 409 -14.46 -2.12 18.40
C PRO A 409 -13.43 -1.03 18.13
N ASP A 410 -13.84 0.23 17.93
CA ASP A 410 -12.90 1.33 17.66
C ASP A 410 -11.99 1.63 18.85
N PHE A 411 -12.52 1.57 20.07
CA PHE A 411 -11.71 1.67 21.28
C PHE A 411 -10.62 0.58 21.34
N VAL A 412 -10.97 -0.67 21.00
CA VAL A 412 -10.01 -1.78 20.96
C VAL A 412 -8.96 -1.54 19.88
N ALA A 413 -9.36 -1.09 18.69
CA ALA A 413 -8.46 -0.74 17.60
C ALA A 413 -7.49 0.37 18.02
N PHE A 414 -8.01 1.48 18.55
CA PHE A 414 -7.22 2.61 19.03
C PHE A 414 -6.19 2.18 20.07
N LYS A 415 -6.60 1.42 21.09
CA LYS A 415 -5.70 0.96 22.15
C LYS A 415 -4.55 0.13 21.57
N ASN A 416 -4.85 -0.80 20.66
CA ASN A 416 -3.85 -1.65 20.05
C ASN A 416 -2.88 -0.84 19.17
N LEU A 417 -3.40 0.10 18.37
CA LEU A 417 -2.60 1.00 17.55
C LEU A 417 -1.71 1.89 18.43
N TYR A 418 -2.25 2.43 19.53
CA TYR A 418 -1.53 3.31 20.43
C TYR A 418 -0.37 2.59 21.13
N ASP A 419 -0.62 1.39 21.66
CA ASP A 419 0.41 0.55 22.26
C ASP A 419 1.47 0.12 21.22
N ALA A 420 1.08 -0.10 19.96
CA ALA A 420 2.02 -0.40 18.88
C ALA A 420 2.92 0.79 18.53
N ALA A 421 2.36 2.00 18.49
CA ALA A 421 3.09 3.23 18.14
C ALA A 421 3.98 3.75 19.29
N ASN A 422 3.52 3.63 20.54
CA ASN A 422 4.17 4.25 21.71
C ASN A 422 4.81 3.22 22.67
N GLY A 423 4.68 1.93 22.40
CA GLY A 423 5.19 0.83 23.21
C GLY A 423 4.13 0.19 24.12
N VAL A 424 4.33 -1.09 24.42
CA VAL A 424 3.36 -1.91 25.18
C VAL A 424 3.06 -1.27 26.55
N GLY A 425 1.77 -1.03 26.83
CA GLY A 425 1.31 -0.46 28.09
C GLY A 425 1.29 1.08 28.12
N SER A 426 1.70 1.73 27.03
CA SER A 426 1.67 3.19 26.90
C SER A 426 0.24 3.74 26.97
N PHE A 427 -0.76 3.04 26.42
CA PHE A 427 -2.15 3.48 26.52
C PHE A 427 -2.63 3.50 27.98
N ALA A 428 -2.29 2.45 28.75
CA ALA A 428 -2.64 2.38 30.16
C ALA A 428 -1.96 3.51 30.97
N ALA A 429 -0.70 3.82 30.66
CA ALA A 429 0.02 4.93 31.28
C ALA A 429 -0.61 6.29 30.93
N MET A 430 -0.99 6.50 29.66
CA MET A 430 -1.68 7.71 29.21
C MET A 430 -3.00 7.91 29.96
N VAL A 431 -3.85 6.88 30.04
CA VAL A 431 -5.14 6.98 30.74
C VAL A 431 -4.94 7.20 32.25
N ALA A 432 -3.94 6.57 32.87
CA ALA A 432 -3.61 6.79 34.27
C ALA A 432 -3.12 8.22 34.58
N SER A 433 -2.61 8.94 33.57
CA SER A 433 -2.17 10.34 33.72
C SER A 433 -3.31 11.36 33.64
N VAL A 434 -4.50 10.95 33.18
CA VAL A 434 -5.70 11.80 33.17
C VAL A 434 -6.19 11.91 34.61
N PRO A 435 -6.16 13.10 35.24
CA PRO A 435 -6.60 13.25 36.63
C PRO A 435 -8.05 12.79 36.75
N GLU A 436 -8.31 11.79 37.58
CA GLU A 436 -9.68 11.48 37.97
C GLU A 436 -10.31 12.77 38.52
N PRO A 437 -11.59 13.08 38.21
CA PRO A 437 -12.27 14.20 38.82
C PRO A 437 -12.11 14.05 40.32
N SER A 438 -11.31 14.94 40.93
CA SER A 438 -10.83 14.73 42.30
C SER A 438 -12.02 14.34 43.16
N THR A 439 -11.96 13.16 43.77
CA THR A 439 -13.06 12.61 44.59
C THR A 439 -13.51 13.60 45.67
N PHE A 440 -12.65 14.56 46.04
CA PHE A 440 -12.97 15.75 46.82
C PHE A 440 -14.07 16.65 46.24
N VAL A 441 -14.12 16.89 44.93
CA VAL A 441 -15.19 17.69 44.29
C VAL A 441 -16.51 16.93 44.31
N LEU A 442 -16.50 15.61 44.10
CA LEU A 442 -17.70 14.77 44.22
C LEU A 442 -18.19 14.68 45.68
N LEU A 443 -17.28 14.56 46.65
CA LEU A 443 -17.61 14.59 48.08
C LEU A 443 -18.13 15.97 48.53
N ALA A 444 -17.55 17.07 48.02
CA ALA A 444 -18.01 18.42 48.30
C ALA A 444 -19.40 18.69 47.69
N ALA A 445 -19.65 18.22 46.47
CA ALA A 445 -20.96 18.31 45.83
C ALA A 445 -22.00 17.47 46.58
N ALA A 446 -21.68 16.23 46.96
CA ALA A 446 -22.58 15.38 47.74
C ALA A 446 -22.88 15.94 49.14
N GLY A 447 -21.89 16.56 49.79
CA GLY A 447 -22.05 17.19 51.10
C GLY A 447 -22.99 18.40 51.12
N LEU A 448 -23.10 19.15 50.02
CA LEU A 448 -24.02 20.28 49.89
C LEU A 448 -25.50 19.86 49.77
N PHE A 449 -25.79 18.63 49.31
CA PHE A 449 -27.15 18.09 49.22
C PHE A 449 -27.61 17.34 50.48
N ALA A 450 -26.69 17.00 51.40
CA ALA A 450 -27.02 16.40 52.68
C ALA A 450 -27.44 17.46 53.72
N ARG A 451 -28.57 18.15 53.50
CA ARG A 451 -29.19 18.93 54.59
C ARG A 451 -29.79 17.97 55.62
N PRO A 452 -29.50 18.12 56.92
CA PRO A 452 -30.09 17.26 57.94
C PRO A 452 -31.61 17.50 57.97
N LEU A 453 -32.39 16.43 57.77
CA LEU A 453 -33.81 16.40 58.11
C LEU A 453 -33.93 16.70 59.62
N GLY A 454 -34.19 17.96 59.93
CA GLY A 454 -34.35 18.44 61.30
C GLY A 454 -35.41 17.61 62.01
N ARG A 455 -35.00 16.94 63.09
CA ARG A 455 -35.90 16.28 64.04
C ARG A 455 -36.93 17.30 64.51
N PHE A 456 -38.19 17.12 64.08
CA PHE A 456 -39.35 17.74 64.72
C PHE A 456 -39.35 17.33 66.19
N ARG A 457 -39.08 18.28 67.08
CA ARG A 457 -39.18 18.12 68.53
C ARG A 457 -40.65 18.32 68.89
N ALA A 458 -41.32 17.28 69.37
CA ALA A 458 -42.64 17.39 69.96
C ALA A 458 -42.48 17.90 71.39
N ASP A 459 -43.02 19.08 71.68
CA ASP A 459 -43.25 19.56 73.03
C ASP A 459 -44.69 19.17 73.42
N GLU A 460 -44.84 18.36 74.47
CA GLU A 460 -46.09 18.20 75.23
C GLU A 460 -45.88 18.74 76.65
N SER A 461 -46.79 19.65 77.02
CA SER A 461 -47.25 20.14 78.34
C SER A 461 -46.28 20.30 79.51
#